data_AF-A0A6B2T097-F1
#
_entry.id   AF-A0A6B2T097-F1
#
_cell.length_a   1.000
_cell.length_b   1.000
_cell.length_c   1.000
_cell.angle_alpha   90.00
_cell.angle_beta   90.00
_cell.angle_gamma   90.00
#
_symmetry.space_group_name_H-M   'P 1'
#
loop_
_entity.id
_entity.type
_entity.pdbx_description
1 polymer ?
#
loop_
_entity_poly.entity_id
_entity_poly.type
_entity_poly.pdbx_seq_one_letter_code
_entity_poly.pdbx_strand_id
1 'polypeptide(L)'
;MTGRLTGLVKALRSHGLRIGPGETVDAAAALEALGLADRERAREGLAAALLHRESQRAVFDPVFDLYFPAGVGVPVRGDGDRDALRERLVAALAADDQALLARL
;
A
#
# COMPACT_ATOMS: atom_id res chain seq x y z
N MET A 1 0.34 10.02 7.33
CA MET A 1 -0.18 8.69 7.69
C MET A 1 -1.68 8.57 7.47
N THR A 2 -2.48 9.54 7.91
CA THR A 2 -3.96 9.51 7.89
C THR A 2 -4.59 9.12 6.55
N GLY A 3 -4.06 9.62 5.42
CA GLY A 3 -4.61 9.29 4.10
C GLY A 3 -4.54 7.80 3.72
N ARG A 4 -3.51 7.07 4.16
CA ARG A 4 -3.38 5.63 3.88
C ARG A 4 -4.35 4.80 4.70
N LEU A 5 -4.53 5.12 5.98
CA LEU A 5 -5.52 4.47 6.83
C LEU A 5 -6.94 4.72 6.33
N THR A 6 -7.28 5.98 6.00
CA THR A 6 -8.59 6.31 5.44
C THR A 6 -8.84 5.60 4.11
N GLY A 7 -7.82 5.48 3.26
CA GLY A 7 -7.87 4.71 2.02
C GLY A 7 -8.14 3.23 2.26
N LEU A 8 -7.37 2.61 3.16
CA LEU A 8 -7.56 1.22 3.58
C LEU A 8 -9.00 0.97 4.05
N VAL A 9 -9.50 1.77 4.98
CA VAL A 9 -10.86 1.63 5.54
C VAL A 9 -11.93 1.78 4.45
N LYS A 10 -11.75 2.72 3.51
CA LYS A 10 -12.67 2.88 2.37
C LYS A 10 -12.69 1.64 1.49
N ALA A 11 -11.52 1.07 1.17
CA ALA A 11 -11.41 -0.13 0.36
C ALA A 11 -12.03 -1.36 1.05
N LEU A 12 -11.78 -1.55 2.34
CA LEU A 12 -12.38 -2.64 3.10
C LEU A 12 -13.92 -2.52 3.14
N ARG A 13 -14.46 -1.30 3.31
CA ARG A 13 -15.90 -1.05 3.22
C ARG A 13 -16.46 -1.36 1.83
N SER A 14 -15.76 -1.03 0.74
CA SER A 14 -16.20 -1.41 -0.61
C SER A 14 -16.18 -2.91 -0.85
N HIS A 15 -15.39 -3.67 -0.10
CA HIS A 15 -15.41 -5.14 -0.08
C HIS A 15 -16.41 -5.73 0.93
N GLY A 16 -17.31 -4.91 1.50
CA GLY A 16 -18.41 -5.38 2.35
C GLY A 16 -18.08 -5.52 3.83
N LEU A 17 -16.87 -5.13 4.28
CA LEU A 17 -16.55 -5.12 5.70
C LEU A 17 -17.23 -3.93 6.38
N ARG A 18 -17.98 -4.21 7.45
CA ARG A 18 -18.60 -3.18 8.27
C ARG A 18 -17.57 -2.65 9.27
N ILE A 19 -16.95 -1.53 8.92
CA ILE A 19 -15.99 -0.81 9.79
C ILE A 19 -16.65 0.49 10.22
N GLY A 20 -16.91 0.67 11.51
CA GLY A 20 -17.48 1.89 12.06
C GLY A 20 -16.42 2.97 12.34
N PRO A 21 -16.86 4.14 12.87
CA PRO A 21 -15.96 5.22 13.29
C PRO A 21 -15.05 4.81 14.46
N GLY A 22 -15.57 4.03 15.41
CA GLY A 22 -14.82 3.55 16.58
C GLY A 22 -13.63 2.69 16.16
N GLU A 23 -13.86 1.68 15.32
CA GLU A 23 -12.79 0.82 14.80
C GLU A 23 -11.76 1.63 13.99
N THR A 24 -12.18 2.70 13.32
CA THR A 24 -11.26 3.58 12.59
C THR A 24 -10.36 4.37 13.54
N VAL A 25 -10.89 4.82 14.70
CA VAL A 25 -10.13 5.50 15.75
C VAL A 25 -9.17 4.52 16.43
N ASP A 26 -9.63 3.32 16.76
CA ASP A 26 -8.80 2.27 17.36
C ASP A 26 -7.66 1.86 16.43
N ALA A 27 -7.93 1.75 15.13
CA ALA A 27 -6.92 1.47 14.11
C ALA A 27 -5.88 2.59 13.99
N ALA A 28 -6.29 3.86 14.13
CA ALA A 28 -5.37 4.99 14.15
C ALA A 28 -4.47 4.94 15.39
N ALA A 29 -5.05 4.70 16.57
CA ALA A 29 -4.30 4.57 17.81
C ALA A 29 -3.31 3.40 17.79
N ALA A 30 -3.72 2.24 17.24
CA ALA A 30 -2.84 1.09 17.07
C ALA A 30 -1.64 1.42 16.16
N LEU A 31 -1.87 2.12 15.04
CA LEU A 31 -0.78 2.55 14.16
C LEU A 31 0.16 3.56 14.81
N GLU A 32 -0.35 4.47 15.63
CA GLU A 32 0.48 5.43 16.38
C GLU A 32 1.35 4.73 17.42
N ALA A 33 0.79 3.75 18.13
CA ALA A 33 1.52 2.99 19.15
C ALA A 33 2.57 2.03 18.56
N LEU A 34 2.25 1.36 17.45
CA LEU A 34 3.12 0.33 16.85
C LEU A 34 4.14 0.91 15.87
N GLY A 35 3.84 2.07 15.28
CA GLY A 35 4.64 2.65 14.21
C GLY A 35 4.61 1.82 12.91
N LEU A 36 5.46 2.20 11.95
CA LEU A 36 5.56 1.54 10.64
C LEU A 36 6.94 0.88 10.41
N ALA A 37 7.80 0.86 11.42
CA ALA A 37 9.13 0.24 11.32
C ALA A 37 9.03 -1.28 11.20
N ASP A 38 8.05 -1.88 11.88
CA ASP A 38 7.69 -3.28 11.77
C ASP A 38 6.32 -3.38 11.11
N ARG A 39 6.35 -3.64 9.79
CA ARG A 39 5.15 -3.77 8.97
C ARG A 39 4.23 -4.88 9.47
N GLU A 40 4.79 -5.96 9.97
CA GLU A 40 4.02 -7.12 10.40
C GLU A 40 3.25 -6.80 11.67
N ARG A 41 3.88 -6.09 12.62
CA ARG A 41 3.17 -5.56 13.79
C ARG A 41 2.05 -4.61 13.39
N ALA A 42 2.29 -3.70 12.46
CA ALA A 42 1.25 -2.80 11.97
C ALA A 42 0.08 -3.56 11.32
N ARG A 43 0.37 -4.63 10.56
CA ARG A 43 -0.64 -5.51 9.95
C ARG A 43 -1.50 -6.17 11.01
N GLU A 44 -0.90 -6.80 12.01
CA GLU A 44 -1.64 -7.47 13.09
C GLU A 44 -2.43 -6.48 13.95
N GLY A 45 -1.86 -5.32 14.28
CA GLY A 45 -2.55 -4.29 15.06
C GLY A 45 -3.78 -3.73 14.34
N LEU A 46 -3.66 -3.48 13.04
CA LEU A 46 -4.80 -3.05 12.22
C LEU A 46 -5.84 -4.16 12.05
N ALA A 47 -5.42 -5.41 11.86
CA ALA A 47 -6.35 -6.54 11.79
C ALA A 47 -7.14 -6.67 13.11
N ALA A 48 -6.47 -6.55 14.25
CA ALA A 48 -7.09 -6.62 15.57
C ALA A 48 -8.09 -5.49 15.82
N ALA A 49 -7.82 -4.27 15.32
CA ALA A 49 -8.70 -3.13 15.49
C ALA A 49 -9.90 -3.11 14.51
N LEU A 50 -9.75 -3.71 13.33
CA LEU A 50 -10.74 -3.58 12.24
C LEU A 50 -11.60 -4.83 12.00
N LEU A 51 -11.13 -6.02 12.40
CA LEU A 51 -11.79 -7.29 12.06
C LEU A 51 -12.57 -7.84 13.24
N HIS A 52 -13.81 -8.26 12.94
CA HIS A 52 -14.72 -8.90 13.89
C HIS A 52 -14.74 -10.42 13.74
N ARG A 53 -14.23 -10.95 12.62
CA ARG A 53 -14.19 -12.38 12.31
C ARG A 53 -12.90 -12.73 11.58
N GLU A 54 -12.37 -13.91 11.85
CA GLU A 54 -11.17 -14.44 11.18
C GLU A 54 -11.34 -14.55 9.66
N SER A 55 -12.54 -14.90 9.18
CA SER A 55 -12.83 -15.00 7.74
C SER A 55 -12.65 -13.68 6.97
N GLN A 56 -12.66 -12.53 7.66
CA GLN A 56 -12.40 -11.23 7.03
C GLN A 56 -10.93 -11.02 6.69
N ARG A 57 -10.03 -11.87 7.21
CA ARG A 57 -8.59 -11.80 6.98
C ARG A 57 -8.22 -11.95 5.51
N ALA A 58 -8.95 -12.81 4.79
CA ALA A 58 -8.74 -13.05 3.36
C ALA A 58 -8.99 -11.81 2.49
N VAL A 59 -9.82 -10.87 2.95
CA VAL A 59 -10.04 -9.56 2.29
C VAL A 59 -9.06 -8.53 2.81
N PHE A 60 -8.79 -8.55 4.11
CA PHE A 60 -7.93 -7.59 4.77
C PHE A 60 -6.49 -7.63 4.26
N ASP A 61 -5.87 -8.82 4.21
CA ASP A 61 -4.43 -8.92 3.91
C ASP A 61 -4.05 -8.34 2.53
N PRO A 62 -4.74 -8.66 1.42
CA PRO A 62 -4.44 -8.07 0.12
C PRO A 62 -4.67 -6.55 0.08
N VAL A 63 -5.71 -6.06 0.78
CA VAL A 63 -6.00 -4.62 0.87
C VAL A 63 -4.94 -3.93 1.71
N PHE A 64 -4.50 -4.53 2.82
CA PHE A 64 -3.38 -4.02 3.61
C PHE A 64 -2.11 -3.91 2.77
N ASP A 65 -1.78 -4.93 1.97
CA ASP A 65 -0.59 -4.93 1.11
C ASP A 65 -0.58 -3.75 0.12
N LEU A 66 -1.76 -3.34 -0.38
CA LEU A 66 -1.90 -2.21 -1.29
C LEU A 66 -1.61 -0.86 -0.62
N TYR A 67 -2.07 -0.67 0.62
CA TYR A 67 -1.91 0.62 1.34
C TYR A 67 -0.63 0.69 2.17
N PHE A 68 -0.05 -0.47 2.50
CA PHE A 68 1.17 -0.65 3.28
C PHE A 68 2.11 -1.65 2.59
N PRO A 69 2.66 -1.34 1.38
CA PRO A 69 3.56 -2.25 0.69
C PRO A 69 4.85 -2.49 1.48
N ALA A 70 5.57 -3.57 1.18
CA ALA A 70 6.77 -4.03 1.89
C ALA A 70 7.94 -3.02 2.01
N GLY A 71 7.86 -1.87 1.34
CA GLY A 71 8.80 -0.74 1.45
C GLY A 71 8.28 0.49 2.20
N VAL A 72 7.10 0.44 2.81
CA VAL A 72 6.57 1.56 3.60
C VAL A 72 7.42 1.78 4.85
N GLY A 73 7.97 2.99 5.00
CA GLY A 73 8.77 3.37 6.16
C GLY A 73 10.28 3.16 5.99
N VAL A 74 10.69 2.45 4.93
CA VAL A 74 12.07 2.51 4.44
C VAL A 74 12.23 3.85 3.74
N PRO A 75 13.17 4.73 4.15
CA PRO A 75 13.49 5.89 3.34
C PRO A 75 14.00 5.38 2.00
N VAL A 76 13.18 5.54 0.96
CA VAL A 76 13.66 5.35 -0.41
C VAL A 76 14.75 6.40 -0.59
N ARG A 77 16.00 5.97 -0.56
CA ARG A 77 17.13 6.83 -0.89
C ARG A 77 17.01 7.13 -2.39
N GLY A 78 16.35 8.23 -2.75
CA GLY A 78 16.30 8.77 -4.10
C GLY A 78 14.89 8.92 -4.66
N ASP A 79 14.37 10.14 -4.62
CA ASP A 79 13.60 10.70 -5.73
C ASP A 79 14.30 10.47 -7.09
N GLY A 80 15.63 10.53 -7.12
CA GLY A 80 16.44 10.27 -8.31
C GLY A 80 16.39 8.84 -8.88
N ASP A 81 16.06 7.80 -8.09
CA ASP A 81 16.02 6.42 -8.60
C ASP A 81 14.76 6.17 -9.43
N ARG A 82 13.62 6.78 -9.06
CA ARG A 82 12.38 6.66 -9.84
C ARG A 82 12.44 7.45 -11.13
N ASP A 83 13.00 8.65 -11.12
CA ASP A 83 13.13 9.45 -12.33
C ASP A 83 14.14 8.84 -13.29
N ALA A 84 15.27 8.32 -12.79
CA ALA A 84 16.22 7.57 -13.60
C ALA A 84 15.62 6.27 -14.16
N LEU A 85 14.82 5.54 -13.36
CA LEU A 85 14.10 4.36 -13.84
C LEU A 85 13.09 4.73 -14.93
N ARG A 86 12.37 5.85 -14.77
CA ARG A 86 11.45 6.38 -15.78
C ARG A 86 12.17 6.72 -17.07
N GLU A 87 13.29 7.44 -17.00
CA GLU A 87 14.11 7.79 -18.18
C GLU A 87 14.63 6.54 -18.89
N ARG A 88 15.11 5.54 -18.13
CA ARG A 88 15.56 4.27 -18.69
C ARG A 88 14.43 3.50 -19.40
N LEU A 89 13.22 3.49 -18.83
CA LEU A 89 12.05 2.86 -19.46
C LEU A 89 11.65 3.58 -20.75
N VAL A 90 11.65 4.91 -20.75
CA VAL A 90 11.37 5.72 -21.95
C VAL A 90 12.40 5.45 -23.05
N ALA A 91 13.69 5.41 -22.71
CA ALA A 91 14.75 5.11 -23.66
C ALA A 91 14.63 3.69 -24.24
N ALA A 92 14.31 2.70 -23.42
CA ALA A 92 14.13 1.32 -23.87
C ALA A 92 12.93 1.16 -24.82
N LEU A 93 11.80 1.82 -24.51
CA LEU A 93 10.62 1.84 -25.38
C LEU A 93 10.91 2.53 -26.72
N ALA A 94 11.58 3.69 -26.68
CA ALA A 94 11.95 4.41 -27.90
C ALA A 94 12.93 3.63 -28.79
N ALA A 95 13.86 2.87 -28.19
CA ALA A 95 14.81 2.04 -28.94
C ALA A 95 14.12 0.87 -29.66
N ASP A 96 13.12 0.24 -29.03
CA ASP A 96 12.32 -0.83 -29.64
C ASP A 96 11.50 -0.27 -30.83
N ASP A 97 10.86 0.89 -30.64
CA ASP A 97 10.14 1.60 -31.71
C ASP A 97 11.06 2.00 -32.87
N GLN A 98 12.26 2.54 -32.60
CA GLN A 98 13.24 2.90 -33.63
C GLN A 98 13.73 1.68 -34.42
N ALA A 99 13.95 0.55 -33.75
CA ALA A 99 14.35 -0.71 -34.39
C ALA A 99 13.23 -1.31 -35.26
N LEU A 100 11.96 -0.98 -34.95
CA LEU A 100 10.79 -1.37 -35.72
C LEU A 100 10.58 -0.44 -36.93
N LEU A 101 10.80 0.86 -36.77
CA LEU A 101 10.74 1.86 -37.84
C LEU A 101 11.87 1.70 -38.88
N ALA A 102 13.06 1.24 -38.48
CA ALA A 102 14.18 1.01 -39.40
C ALA A 102 14.01 -0.19 -40.35
N ARG A 103 12.88 -0.92 -40.26
CA ARG A 103 12.57 -2.10 -41.08
C ARG A 103 11.47 -1.86 -42.14
N LEU A 104 10.95 -0.64 -42.25
CA LEU A 104 9.99 -0.21 -43.28
C LEU A 104 10.71 0.58 -44.39
#